data_AF-A0A139A1M9-F1
#
_entry.id   AF-A0A139A1M9-F1
#
_cell.length_a   1.000
_cell.length_b   1.000
_cell.length_c   1.000
_cell.angle_alpha   90.00
_cell.angle_beta   90.00
_cell.angle_gamma   90.00
#
_symmetry.space_group_name_H-M   'P 1'
#
loop_
_entity.id
_entity.type
_entity.pdbx_description
1 polymer ?
#
loop_
_entity_poly.entity_id
_entity_poly.type
_entity_poly.pdbx_seq_one_letter_code
_entity_poly.pdbx_strand_id
1 'polypeptide(L)'
;MLESPRDVLGILKGLLPKTQDGFARSCAISLGELPATAQLVGTLDKSGVDVLVDSSMLTIGSPEEGKLDVGDAFCSCLVTDRSDGLYTTVVVDEQRVALGVAYSSVKSISEAIRSGNGVYHSRSRGLWIKGLTSGAVQKLLRMDVDKDCLRFMVHQDGPGFCHLNTRTCYGGDSGITALDALLQSRKKNSPPGSYTQRLFNDSKLLESKIMEEAEELCQAQTPNDVAWEAADLIYFALVRCASMGVSLTDVEAHLDRRARKMSRRPGNAKPKWTTTTENAKELPGTNDEAESTSDIVVPAVAVAVKLVSIR
;
A
#
# COMPACT_ATOMS: atom_id res chain seq x y z
N MET A 1 39.36 -14.98 -7.65
CA MET A 1 38.86 -14.12 -6.56
C MET A 1 38.26 -12.89 -7.22
N LEU A 2 36.96 -12.64 -7.04
CA LEU A 2 36.28 -11.46 -7.58
C LEU A 2 36.45 -10.34 -6.56
N GLU A 3 37.36 -9.41 -6.83
CA GLU A 3 37.78 -8.40 -5.84
C GLU A 3 37.01 -7.08 -5.96
N SER A 4 36.25 -6.84 -7.05
CA SER A 4 35.50 -5.60 -7.22
C SER A 4 34.09 -5.75 -7.84
N PRO A 5 33.14 -4.84 -7.50
CA PRO A 5 31.83 -4.77 -8.16
C PRO A 5 31.88 -4.56 -9.69
N ARG A 6 32.98 -4.01 -10.21
CA ARG A 6 33.19 -3.84 -11.66
C ARG A 6 33.42 -5.17 -12.37
N ASP A 7 34.07 -6.13 -11.71
CA ASP A 7 34.35 -7.46 -12.28
C ASP A 7 33.07 -8.28 -12.40
N VAL A 8 32.18 -8.16 -11.41
CA VAL A 8 30.84 -8.77 -11.43
C VAL A 8 30.03 -8.25 -12.61
N LEU A 9 30.03 -6.94 -12.86
CA LEU A 9 29.31 -6.32 -13.97
C LEU A 9 29.81 -6.74 -15.35
N GLY A 10 31.13 -6.91 -15.51
CA GLY A 10 31.72 -7.42 -16.74
C GLY A 10 31.26 -8.84 -17.06
N ILE A 11 31.19 -9.70 -16.04
CA ILE A 11 30.72 -11.08 -16.16
C ILE A 11 29.21 -11.12 -16.45
N LEU A 12 28.40 -10.36 -15.73
CA LEU A 12 26.95 -10.29 -15.96
C LEU A 12 26.64 -9.86 -17.40
N LYS A 13 27.31 -8.83 -17.92
CA LYS A 13 27.17 -8.39 -19.31
C LYS A 13 27.60 -9.46 -20.34
N GLY A 14 28.55 -10.32 -19.98
CA GLY A 14 28.97 -11.45 -20.82
C GLY A 14 28.04 -12.68 -20.77
N LEU A 15 27.30 -12.84 -19.67
CA LEU A 15 26.36 -13.95 -19.44
C LEU A 15 24.94 -13.66 -19.93
N LEU A 16 24.57 -12.39 -20.11
CA LEU A 16 23.27 -12.00 -20.66
C LEU A 16 23.22 -12.34 -22.16
N PRO A 17 22.36 -13.28 -22.60
CA PRO A 17 22.23 -13.59 -24.02
C PRO A 17 21.73 -12.35 -24.78
N LYS A 18 22.36 -12.03 -25.92
CA LYS A 18 21.82 -11.05 -26.87
C LYS A 18 20.52 -11.61 -27.43
N THR A 19 19.37 -11.03 -27.09
CA THR A 19 18.07 -11.48 -27.59
C THR A 19 17.75 -10.82 -28.93
N GLN A 20 17.39 -11.63 -29.93
CA GLN A 20 16.85 -11.16 -31.22
C GLN A 20 15.33 -11.00 -31.18
N ASP A 21 14.65 -11.61 -30.21
CA ASP A 21 13.19 -11.65 -30.12
C ASP A 21 12.72 -11.03 -28.81
N GLY A 22 11.86 -10.01 -28.88
CA GLY A 22 11.47 -9.08 -27.81
C GLY A 22 10.73 -9.64 -26.57
N PHE A 23 11.08 -10.82 -26.08
CA PHE A 23 10.62 -11.34 -24.80
C PHE A 23 11.62 -11.03 -23.68
N ALA A 24 11.13 -10.45 -22.59
CA ALA A 24 11.94 -10.24 -21.37
C ALA A 24 12.22 -11.61 -20.70
N ARG A 25 13.48 -12.07 -20.76
CA ARG A 25 13.94 -13.23 -19.97
C ARG A 25 14.62 -12.73 -18.71
N SER A 26 14.22 -13.24 -17.55
CA SER A 26 14.98 -13.08 -16.30
C SER A 26 16.07 -14.15 -16.21
N CYS A 27 17.26 -13.74 -15.80
CA CYS A 27 18.34 -14.67 -15.45
C CYS A 27 18.70 -14.43 -13.98
N ALA A 28 18.71 -15.50 -13.16
CA ALA A 28 19.20 -15.46 -11.80
C ALA A 28 20.63 -15.98 -11.78
N ILE A 29 21.55 -15.20 -11.22
CA ILE A 29 22.97 -15.55 -11.14
C ILE A 29 23.35 -15.55 -9.67
N SER A 30 23.80 -16.71 -9.17
CA SER A 30 24.36 -16.81 -7.82
C SER A 30 25.74 -16.16 -7.81
N LEU A 31 25.94 -15.20 -6.91
CA LEU A 31 27.20 -14.49 -6.75
C LEU A 31 28.22 -15.27 -5.89
N GLY A 32 27.89 -16.50 -5.46
CA GLY A 32 28.80 -17.35 -4.67
C GLY A 32 29.12 -16.74 -3.31
N GLU A 33 30.40 -16.79 -2.91
CA GLU A 33 30.91 -16.30 -1.61
C GLU A 33 31.08 -14.77 -1.54
N LEU A 34 30.59 -14.01 -2.52
CA LEU A 34 30.68 -12.55 -2.48
C LEU A 34 29.87 -12.00 -1.30
N PRO A 35 30.45 -11.12 -0.46
CA PRO A 35 29.74 -10.57 0.69
C PRO A 35 28.61 -9.64 0.22
N ALA A 36 27.41 -9.88 0.74
CA ALA A 36 26.25 -9.03 0.51
C ALA A 36 26.44 -7.70 1.25
N THR A 37 26.99 -6.69 0.57
CA THR A 37 27.21 -5.35 1.11
C THR A 37 26.28 -4.34 0.44
N ALA A 38 25.93 -3.26 1.15
CA ALA A 38 25.14 -2.17 0.59
C ALA A 38 25.80 -1.54 -0.65
N GLN A 39 27.14 -1.47 -0.68
CA GLN A 39 27.87 -0.96 -1.85
C GLN A 39 27.68 -1.86 -3.08
N LEU A 40 27.71 -3.19 -2.90
CA LEU A 40 27.46 -4.14 -3.98
C LEU A 40 26.02 -4.00 -4.49
N VAL A 41 25.04 -3.92 -3.57
CA VAL A 41 23.62 -3.70 -3.89
C VAL A 41 23.43 -2.44 -4.74
N GLY A 42 23.92 -1.28 -4.29
CA GLY A 42 23.79 -0.03 -5.03
C GLY A 42 24.52 -0.03 -6.38
N THR A 43 25.61 -0.81 -6.53
CA THR A 43 26.31 -0.93 -7.82
C THR A 43 25.51 -1.77 -8.81
N LEU A 44 24.85 -2.83 -8.34
CA LEU A 44 24.00 -3.69 -9.14
C LEU A 44 22.69 -2.99 -9.53
N ASP A 45 22.06 -2.22 -8.63
CA ASP A 45 20.88 -1.40 -8.94
C ASP A 45 21.15 -0.39 -10.07
N LYS A 46 22.30 0.29 -10.03
CA LYS A 46 22.72 1.22 -11.11
C LYS A 46 22.85 0.55 -12.47
N SER A 47 22.97 -0.78 -12.48
CA SER A 47 23.09 -1.59 -13.68
C SER A 47 21.79 -2.30 -14.06
N GLY A 48 20.69 -2.00 -13.36
CA GLY A 48 19.38 -2.61 -13.56
C GLY A 48 19.29 -4.05 -13.08
N VAL A 49 20.10 -4.43 -12.10
CA VAL A 49 20.16 -5.79 -11.55
C VAL A 49 19.56 -5.77 -10.14
N ASP A 50 18.46 -6.50 -9.96
CA ASP A 50 17.86 -6.72 -8.65
C ASP A 50 18.71 -7.71 -7.82
N VAL A 51 18.86 -7.42 -6.53
CA VAL A 51 19.61 -8.28 -5.60
C VAL A 51 18.64 -9.04 -4.70
N LEU A 52 18.81 -10.35 -4.66
CA LEU A 52 18.13 -11.24 -3.73
C LEU A 52 19.10 -11.62 -2.61
N VAL A 53 18.70 -11.39 -1.37
CA VAL A 53 19.50 -11.71 -0.18
C VAL A 53 18.65 -12.62 0.71
N ASP A 54 19.25 -13.71 1.19
CA ASP A 54 18.58 -14.58 2.15
C ASP A 54 18.27 -13.82 3.44
N SER A 55 17.07 -13.99 3.98
CA SER A 55 16.65 -13.29 5.21
C SER A 55 17.56 -13.53 6.41
N SER A 56 18.24 -14.68 6.47
CA SER A 56 19.22 -14.99 7.53
C SER A 56 20.49 -14.12 7.47
N MET A 57 20.77 -13.53 6.31
CA MET A 57 21.90 -12.62 6.08
C MET A 57 21.52 -11.15 6.30
N LEU A 58 20.28 -10.86 6.71
CA LEU A 58 19.80 -9.50 6.94
C LEU A 58 19.79 -9.14 8.42
N THR A 59 20.08 -7.87 8.71
CA THR A 59 19.91 -7.25 10.04
C THR A 59 19.11 -5.95 9.91
N ILE A 60 18.56 -5.47 11.03
CA ILE A 60 17.84 -4.21 11.11
C ILE A 60 18.38 -3.41 12.30
N GLY A 61 19.14 -2.36 12.04
CA GLY A 61 19.53 -1.34 13.01
C GLY A 61 20.61 -1.76 14.02
N SER A 62 21.17 -2.95 13.89
CA SER A 62 22.29 -3.45 14.69
C SER A 62 23.36 -4.01 13.77
N PRO A 63 24.58 -3.44 13.75
CA PRO A 63 25.69 -3.98 12.97
C PRO A 63 26.00 -5.39 13.47
N GLU A 64 25.77 -6.39 12.63
CA GLU A 64 26.13 -7.77 12.87
C GLU A 64 27.14 -8.19 11.81
N GLU A 65 28.27 -8.76 12.24
CA GLU A 65 29.34 -9.14 11.33
C GLU A 65 28.83 -10.14 10.29
N GLY A 66 29.10 -9.87 9.01
CA GLY A 66 28.64 -10.68 7.88
C GLY A 66 27.17 -10.51 7.48
N LYS A 67 26.39 -9.65 8.15
CA LYS A 67 25.01 -9.35 7.78
C LYS A 67 24.85 -7.99 7.11
N LEU A 68 23.90 -7.92 6.18
CA LEU A 68 23.52 -6.71 5.47
C LEU A 68 22.40 -5.99 6.21
N ASP A 69 22.63 -4.73 6.61
CA ASP A 69 21.56 -3.89 7.14
C ASP A 69 20.56 -3.51 6.04
N VAL A 70 19.27 -3.73 6.31
CA VAL A 70 18.19 -3.46 5.35
C VAL A 70 18.08 -1.97 5.02
N GLY A 71 18.30 -1.08 5.99
CA GLY A 71 18.26 0.36 5.78
C GLY A 71 19.41 0.84 4.90
N ASP A 72 20.61 0.34 5.13
CA ASP A 72 21.78 0.66 4.31
C ASP A 72 21.63 0.12 2.87
N ALA A 73 21.18 -1.13 2.73
CA ALA A 73 20.89 -1.72 1.42
C ALA A 73 19.83 -0.91 0.66
N PHE A 74 18.73 -0.56 1.32
CA PHE A 74 17.66 0.25 0.74
C PHE A 74 18.17 1.63 0.31
N CYS A 75 18.91 2.33 1.17
CA CYS A 75 19.45 3.66 0.88
C CYS A 75 20.50 3.65 -0.24
N SER A 76 21.21 2.53 -0.45
CA SER A 76 22.22 2.41 -1.50
C SER A 76 21.66 2.48 -2.93
N CYS A 77 20.37 2.21 -3.08
CA CYS A 77 19.64 2.29 -4.36
C CYS A 77 19.00 3.65 -4.62
N LEU A 78 19.02 4.55 -3.62
CA LEU A 78 18.40 5.87 -3.74
C LEU A 78 19.33 6.87 -4.41
N VAL A 79 18.72 7.87 -5.05
CA VAL A 79 19.43 8.97 -5.71
C VAL A 79 18.78 10.28 -5.29
N THR A 80 19.58 11.33 -5.13
CA THR A 80 19.04 12.68 -4.92
C THR A 80 19.90 13.68 -5.67
N ASP A 81 19.24 14.65 -6.30
CA ASP A 81 19.87 15.79 -6.98
C ASP A 81 20.08 16.98 -6.02
N ARG A 82 19.61 16.87 -4.78
CA ARG A 82 19.69 17.94 -3.80
C ARG A 82 21.10 18.09 -3.25
N SER A 83 21.56 19.34 -3.15
CA SER A 83 22.88 19.67 -2.62
C SER A 83 23.08 19.29 -1.15
N ASP A 84 21.98 19.14 -0.39
CA ASP A 84 22.02 18.73 1.02
C ASP A 84 22.01 17.21 1.21
N GLY A 85 21.94 16.42 0.13
CA GLY A 85 21.91 14.96 0.17
C GLY A 85 20.66 14.37 0.81
N LEU A 86 19.58 15.17 0.97
CA LEU A 86 18.31 14.70 1.49
C LEU A 86 17.42 14.16 0.36
N TYR A 87 16.47 13.30 0.73
CA TYR A 87 15.43 12.77 -0.15
C TYR A 87 14.10 13.44 0.20
N THR A 88 13.28 13.74 -0.79
CA THR A 88 11.92 14.23 -0.54
C THR A 88 11.05 13.07 -0.09
N THR A 89 10.23 13.29 0.95
CA THR A 89 9.32 12.28 1.48
C THR A 89 7.90 12.83 1.52
N VAL A 90 7.03 12.26 0.69
CA VAL A 90 5.59 12.51 0.76
C VAL A 90 4.99 11.60 1.83
N VAL A 91 4.30 12.20 2.80
CA VAL A 91 3.65 11.46 3.89
C VAL A 91 2.17 11.38 3.61
N VAL A 92 1.63 10.17 3.59
CA VAL A 92 0.21 9.88 3.33
C VAL A 92 -0.39 9.04 4.46
N ASP A 93 -1.69 9.12 4.63
CA ASP A 93 -2.44 8.20 5.49
C ASP A 93 -2.78 6.87 4.78
N GLU A 94 -3.57 6.03 5.45
CA GLU A 94 -4.06 4.76 4.94
C GLU A 94 -5.00 4.90 3.73
N GLN A 95 -5.71 6.02 3.62
CA GLN A 95 -6.57 6.35 2.46
C GLN A 95 -5.77 7.02 1.32
N ARG A 96 -4.44 7.11 1.45
CA ARG A 96 -3.52 7.75 0.50
C ARG A 96 -3.70 9.26 0.37
N VAL A 97 -4.37 9.92 1.32
CA VAL A 97 -4.43 11.39 1.36
C VAL A 97 -3.08 11.92 1.82
N ALA A 98 -2.56 12.91 1.10
CA ALA A 98 -1.31 13.57 1.47
C ALA A 98 -1.48 14.36 2.77
N LEU A 99 -0.75 13.95 3.80
CA LEU A 99 -0.69 14.65 5.08
C LEU A 99 0.29 15.83 5.04
N GLY A 100 1.40 15.67 4.31
CA GLY A 100 2.42 16.69 4.17
C GLY A 100 3.68 16.17 3.49
N VAL A 101 4.66 17.07 3.31
CA VAL A 101 6.00 16.74 2.82
C VAL A 101 7.01 16.94 3.94
N ALA A 102 7.92 15.98 4.03
CA ALA A 102 9.11 16.03 4.86
C ALA A 102 10.35 15.75 4.01
N TYR A 103 11.52 15.85 4.63
CA TYR A 103 12.77 15.41 4.03
C TYR A 103 13.31 14.22 4.83
N SER A 104 14.04 13.35 4.16
CA SER A 104 14.67 12.18 4.76
C SER A 104 16.16 12.19 4.46
N SER A 105 16.95 11.79 5.45
CA SER A 105 18.37 11.46 5.31
C SER A 105 18.53 9.95 5.40
N VAL A 106 19.66 9.39 4.97
CA VAL A 106 19.98 7.96 5.17
C VAL A 106 19.72 7.53 6.62
N LYS A 107 20.19 8.33 7.59
CA LYS A 107 19.97 8.06 9.02
C LYS A 107 18.49 8.03 9.43
N SER A 108 17.66 8.93 8.88
CA SER A 108 16.23 8.94 9.21
C SER A 108 15.47 7.79 8.58
N ILE A 109 15.87 7.36 7.37
CA ILE A 109 15.28 6.21 6.68
C ILE A 109 15.60 4.93 7.46
N SER A 110 16.88 4.69 7.80
CA SER A 110 17.26 3.51 8.58
C SER A 110 16.55 3.47 9.94
N GLU A 111 16.42 4.62 10.62
CA GLU A 111 15.69 4.70 11.89
C GLU A 111 14.17 4.49 11.72
N ALA A 112 13.57 4.96 10.62
CA ALA A 112 12.16 4.70 10.30
C ALA A 112 11.90 3.20 10.06
N ILE A 113 12.78 2.54 9.30
CA ILE A 113 12.73 1.09 9.06
C ILE A 113 12.87 0.32 10.38
N ARG A 114 13.85 0.70 11.20
CA ARG A 114 14.14 0.03 12.47
C ARG A 114 13.01 0.18 13.49
N SER A 115 12.49 1.40 13.65
CA SER A 115 11.53 1.70 14.70
C SER A 115 10.07 1.51 14.28
N GLY A 116 9.79 1.44 12.98
CA GLY A 116 8.43 1.44 12.45
C GLY A 116 7.68 2.74 12.71
N ASN A 117 8.38 3.86 12.91
CA ASN A 117 7.79 5.18 13.18
C ASN A 117 8.03 6.17 12.03
N GLY A 118 7.23 7.23 11.99
CA GLY A 118 7.47 8.38 11.12
C GLY A 118 8.71 9.16 11.57
N VAL A 119 9.86 8.85 10.96
CA VAL A 119 11.15 9.49 11.25
C VAL A 119 11.67 10.23 10.02
N TYR A 120 12.02 11.49 10.22
CA TYR A 120 12.37 12.43 9.18
C TYR A 120 13.67 13.16 9.49
N HIS A 121 14.10 14.01 8.57
CA HIS A 121 15.20 14.95 8.72
C HIS A 121 14.68 16.39 8.64
N SER A 122 14.77 17.10 9.76
CA SER A 122 14.58 18.54 9.79
C SER A 122 15.83 19.24 9.28
N ARG A 123 15.69 20.07 8.25
CA ARG A 123 16.80 20.86 7.68
C ARG A 123 17.48 21.80 8.68
N SER A 124 16.81 22.13 9.79
CA SER A 124 17.36 23.00 10.84
C SER A 124 17.71 22.27 12.14
N ARG A 125 17.16 21.07 12.38
CA ARG A 125 17.33 20.34 13.66
C ARG A 125 17.96 18.96 13.51
N GLY A 126 18.17 18.48 12.30
CA GLY A 126 18.64 17.12 12.02
C GLY A 126 17.55 16.06 12.20
N LEU A 127 17.90 14.90 12.75
CA LEU A 127 17.00 13.77 12.90
C LEU A 127 15.76 14.13 13.75
N TRP A 128 14.57 13.81 13.25
CA TRP A 128 13.30 14.17 13.87
C TRP A 128 12.31 13.01 13.83
N ILE A 129 12.00 12.45 14.99
CA ILE A 129 10.93 11.48 15.17
C ILE A 129 9.63 12.27 15.40
N LYS A 130 8.64 12.09 14.52
CA LYS A 130 7.39 12.85 14.54
C LYS A 130 6.61 12.56 15.81
N GLY A 131 6.15 13.64 16.46
CA GLY A 131 5.26 13.54 17.61
C GLY A 131 5.93 13.30 18.97
N LEU A 132 7.26 13.15 19.05
CA LEU A 132 7.94 12.98 20.34
C LEU A 132 7.64 14.10 21.35
N THR A 133 7.51 15.33 20.87
CA THR A 133 7.21 16.50 21.73
C THR A 133 5.72 16.77 21.84
N SER A 134 4.96 16.59 20.76
CA SER A 134 3.54 16.99 20.70
C SER A 134 2.56 15.86 21.01
N GLY A 135 3.02 14.62 21.14
CA GLY A 135 2.17 13.43 21.23
C GLY A 135 1.52 13.01 19.90
N ALA A 136 1.64 13.79 18.83
CA ALA A 136 1.09 13.51 17.51
C ALA A 136 2.01 12.55 16.71
N VAL A 137 2.20 11.36 17.27
CA VAL A 137 3.12 10.34 16.77
C VAL A 137 2.62 9.71 15.47
N GLN A 138 3.52 9.01 14.79
CA GLN A 138 3.22 8.31 13.54
C GLN A 138 3.80 6.92 13.58
N LYS A 139 2.97 5.94 13.23
CA LYS A 139 3.43 4.58 12.93
C LYS A 139 3.60 4.44 11.42
N LEU A 140 4.79 4.08 10.97
CA LEU A 140 5.06 3.76 9.58
C LEU A 140 4.43 2.40 9.24
N LEU A 141 3.53 2.39 8.25
CA LEU A 141 2.84 1.19 7.80
C LEU A 141 3.46 0.62 6.53
N ARG A 142 3.90 1.52 5.63
CA ARG A 142 4.50 1.16 4.36
C ARG A 142 5.39 2.28 3.85
N MET A 143 6.47 1.90 3.18
CA MET A 143 7.35 2.80 2.45
C MET A 143 7.38 2.37 0.99
N ASP A 144 7.04 3.28 0.08
CA ASP A 144 7.20 3.12 -1.36
C ASP A 144 8.27 4.10 -1.86
N VAL A 145 8.91 3.81 -3.00
CA VAL A 145 10.00 4.64 -3.56
C VAL A 145 10.10 4.52 -5.07
N ASP A 146 10.44 5.63 -5.73
CA ASP A 146 10.72 5.74 -7.18
C ASP A 146 12.19 6.12 -7.48
N LYS A 147 13.08 5.87 -6.49
CA LYS A 147 14.52 6.17 -6.38
C LYS A 147 14.86 7.51 -5.72
N ASP A 148 14.19 8.59 -6.07
CA ASP A 148 14.51 9.94 -5.56
C ASP A 148 13.43 10.56 -4.67
N CYS A 149 12.23 9.99 -4.67
CA CYS A 149 11.14 10.36 -3.78
C CYS A 149 10.63 9.16 -2.97
N LEU A 150 10.50 9.37 -1.66
CA LEU A 150 9.92 8.40 -0.75
C LEU A 150 8.42 8.72 -0.56
N ARG A 151 7.60 7.67 -0.45
CA ARG A 151 6.22 7.79 0.02
C ARG A 151 6.05 6.99 1.29
N PHE A 152 5.85 7.68 2.40
CA PHE A 152 5.59 7.09 3.71
C PHE A 152 4.09 7.03 3.94
N MET A 153 3.52 5.84 3.97
CA MET A 153 2.16 5.61 4.45
C MET A 153 2.21 5.37 5.95
N VAL A 154 1.50 6.21 6.71
CA VAL A 154 1.54 6.22 8.17
C VAL A 154 0.15 6.15 8.77
N HIS A 155 0.05 5.53 9.94
CA HIS A 155 -1.05 5.81 10.86
C HIS A 155 -0.70 7.07 11.66
N GLN A 156 -1.55 8.08 11.64
CA GLN A 156 -1.33 9.35 12.34
C GLN A 156 -2.15 9.41 13.62
N ASP A 157 -1.47 9.52 14.76
CA ASP A 157 -2.10 9.73 16.07
C ASP A 157 -2.22 11.23 16.42
N GLY A 158 -3.14 11.53 17.34
CA GLY A 158 -3.31 12.88 17.88
C GLY A 158 -3.96 13.86 16.91
N PRO A 159 -3.73 15.18 17.06
CA PRO A 159 -4.46 16.21 16.31
C PRO A 159 -4.14 16.26 14.82
N GLY A 160 -3.04 15.65 14.37
CA GLY A 160 -2.68 15.55 12.96
C GLY A 160 -1.20 15.71 12.64
N PHE A 161 -0.91 15.75 11.34
CA PHE A 161 0.44 15.96 10.83
C PHE A 161 0.91 17.39 11.08
N CYS A 162 0.02 18.36 10.86
CA CYS A 162 0.36 19.78 10.82
C CYS A 162 0.57 20.36 12.23
N HIS A 163 1.49 21.30 12.35
CA HIS A 163 1.76 22.04 13.58
C HIS A 163 0.61 22.97 14.00
N LEU A 164 -0.35 23.22 13.10
CA LEU A 164 -1.58 23.98 13.38
C LEU A 164 -2.70 23.11 13.97
N ASN A 165 -2.38 21.89 14.43
CA ASN A 165 -3.36 20.91 14.92
C ASN A 165 -4.43 20.54 13.88
N THR A 166 -4.04 20.54 12.61
CA THR A 166 -4.85 20.03 11.50
C THR A 166 -4.30 18.69 11.02
N ARG A 167 -5.21 17.84 10.53
CA ARG A 167 -4.87 16.51 10.01
C ARG A 167 -3.78 16.56 8.95
N THR A 168 -3.95 17.45 7.96
CA THR A 168 -3.00 17.67 6.85
C THR A 168 -2.43 19.10 6.87
N CYS A 169 -1.32 19.31 6.17
CA CYS A 169 -0.80 20.63 5.84
C CYS A 169 -1.58 21.35 4.71
N TYR A 170 -2.52 20.66 4.05
CA TYR A 170 -3.17 21.13 2.83
C TYR A 170 -4.67 21.45 3.02
N GLY A 171 -5.13 21.52 4.26
CA GLY A 171 -6.52 21.83 4.61
C GLY A 171 -7.28 20.64 5.19
N GLY A 172 -8.60 20.78 5.25
CA GLY A 172 -9.50 19.74 5.72
C GLY A 172 -9.73 18.66 4.66
N ASP A 173 -10.11 17.46 5.12
CA ASP A 173 -10.55 16.40 4.22
C ASP A 173 -11.83 16.83 3.47
N SER A 174 -12.11 16.18 2.35
CA SER A 174 -13.35 16.36 1.59
C SER A 174 -13.92 15.03 1.12
N GLY A 175 -15.14 15.06 0.57
CA GLY A 175 -15.79 13.88 0.00
C GLY A 175 -16.01 12.75 1.02
N ILE A 176 -15.82 11.51 0.57
CA ILE A 176 -16.14 10.30 1.35
C ILE A 176 -15.27 10.15 2.61
N THR A 177 -14.00 10.58 2.56
CA THR A 177 -13.09 10.54 3.71
C THR A 177 -13.55 11.49 4.81
N ALA A 178 -13.94 12.71 4.45
CA ALA A 178 -14.49 13.67 5.41
C ALA A 178 -15.82 13.19 6.01
N LEU A 179 -16.66 12.55 5.18
CA LEU A 179 -17.93 11.99 5.62
C LEU A 179 -17.72 10.84 6.62
N ASP A 180 -16.82 9.89 6.33
CA ASP A 180 -16.51 8.81 7.28
C ASP A 180 -16.00 9.39 8.61
N ALA A 181 -15.01 10.29 8.58
CA ALA A 181 -14.48 10.92 9.79
C ALA A 181 -15.57 11.65 10.61
N LEU A 182 -16.50 12.35 9.94
CA LEU A 182 -17.65 12.98 10.58
C LEU A 182 -18.58 11.96 11.23
N LEU A 183 -18.90 10.86 10.55
CA LEU A 183 -19.79 9.81 11.06
C LEU A 183 -19.16 9.07 12.25
N GLN A 184 -17.87 8.74 12.19
CA GLN A 184 -17.13 8.15 13.31
C GLN A 184 -17.13 9.09 14.53
N SER A 185 -16.94 10.40 14.30
CA SER A 185 -17.01 11.42 15.37
C SER A 185 -18.42 11.51 15.97
N ARG A 186 -19.46 11.55 15.12
CA ARG A 186 -20.87 11.57 15.58
C ARG A 186 -21.24 10.30 16.33
N LYS A 187 -20.72 9.13 15.96
CA LYS A 187 -21.02 7.90 16.72
C LYS A 187 -20.56 8.00 18.19
N LYS A 188 -19.47 8.73 18.45
CA LYS A 188 -18.96 9.01 19.80
C LYS A 188 -19.68 10.19 20.47
N ASN A 189 -19.96 11.26 19.71
CA ASN A 189 -20.38 12.56 20.25
C ASN A 189 -21.62 13.14 19.55
N SER A 190 -22.65 12.34 19.30
CA SER A 190 -23.87 12.81 18.61
C SER A 190 -24.67 13.80 19.47
N PRO A 191 -25.05 14.98 18.94
CA PRO A 191 -26.03 15.85 19.60
C PRO A 191 -27.35 15.11 19.81
N PRO A 192 -27.96 15.19 21.01
CA PRO A 192 -29.27 14.64 21.30
C PRO A 192 -30.32 15.09 20.26
N GLY A 193 -31.02 14.13 19.66
CA GLY A 193 -32.10 14.39 18.70
C GLY A 193 -31.65 14.64 17.26
N SER A 194 -30.35 14.57 16.95
CA SER A 194 -29.89 14.69 15.55
C SER A 194 -30.33 13.50 14.69
N TYR A 195 -30.57 13.74 13.40
CA TYR A 195 -31.00 12.70 12.45
C TYR A 195 -30.01 11.53 12.39
N THR A 196 -28.70 11.81 12.35
CA THR A 196 -27.66 10.77 12.37
C THR A 196 -27.69 9.96 13.67
N GLN A 197 -28.00 10.57 14.81
CA GLN A 197 -28.16 9.82 16.07
C GLN A 197 -29.36 8.87 16.01
N ARG A 198 -30.47 9.31 15.42
CA ARG A 198 -31.65 8.45 15.22
C ARG A 198 -31.29 7.24 14.37
N LEU A 199 -30.56 7.43 13.27
CA LEU A 199 -30.07 6.34 12.42
C LEU A 199 -29.16 5.37 13.16
N PHE A 200 -28.31 5.86 14.08
CA PHE A 200 -27.46 4.99 14.89
C PHE A 200 -28.22 4.16 15.94
N ASN A 201 -29.39 4.62 16.39
CA ASN A 201 -30.17 3.99 17.45
C ASN A 201 -31.32 3.13 16.92
N ASP A 202 -31.81 3.41 15.71
CA ASP A 202 -32.91 2.68 15.08
C ASP A 202 -32.38 1.92 13.85
N SER A 203 -32.03 0.66 14.06
CA SER A 203 -31.50 -0.20 13.00
C SER A 203 -32.53 -0.49 11.91
N LYS A 204 -33.83 -0.51 12.25
CA LYS A 204 -34.90 -0.78 11.28
C LYS A 204 -35.08 0.41 10.34
N LEU A 205 -35.05 1.62 10.89
CA LEU A 205 -35.05 2.84 10.09
C LEU A 205 -33.85 2.88 9.14
N LEU A 206 -32.65 2.60 9.65
CA LEU A 206 -31.45 2.60 8.81
C LEU A 206 -31.51 1.55 7.69
N GLU A 207 -31.96 0.33 8.01
CA GLU A 207 -32.18 -0.72 7.01
C GLU A 207 -33.21 -0.31 5.96
N SER A 208 -34.33 0.27 6.37
CA SER A 208 -35.36 0.78 5.46
C SER A 208 -34.80 1.84 4.52
N LYS A 209 -34.04 2.82 5.04
CA LYS A 209 -33.41 3.86 4.21
C LYS A 209 -32.43 3.25 3.21
N ILE A 210 -31.56 2.32 3.63
CA ILE A 210 -30.62 1.65 2.71
C ILE A 210 -31.37 0.95 1.56
N MET A 211 -32.48 0.29 1.85
CA MET A 211 -33.27 -0.42 0.83
C MET A 211 -33.99 0.54 -0.11
N GLU A 212 -34.52 1.65 0.42
CA GLU A 212 -35.16 2.74 -0.34
C GLU A 212 -34.17 3.37 -1.33
N GLU A 213 -33.01 3.86 -0.86
CA GLU A 213 -32.02 4.49 -1.76
C GLU A 213 -31.45 3.50 -2.79
N ALA A 214 -31.35 2.22 -2.43
CA ALA A 214 -30.92 1.18 -3.37
C ALA A 214 -31.94 0.95 -4.49
N GLU A 215 -33.24 1.03 -4.17
CA GLU A 215 -34.32 0.98 -5.16
C GLU A 215 -34.32 2.23 -6.04
N GLU A 216 -34.21 3.42 -5.43
CA GLU A 216 -34.16 4.71 -6.14
C GLU A 216 -32.97 4.77 -7.10
N LEU A 217 -31.78 4.31 -6.67
CA LEU A 217 -30.60 4.20 -7.54
C LEU A 217 -30.84 3.28 -8.75
N CYS A 218 -31.60 2.20 -8.58
CA CYS A 218 -31.93 1.30 -9.70
C CYS A 218 -32.94 1.92 -10.66
N GLN A 219 -33.81 2.81 -10.18
CA GLN A 219 -34.86 3.46 -10.96
C GLN A 219 -34.41 4.76 -11.62
N ALA A 220 -33.34 5.39 -11.11
CA ALA A 220 -32.78 6.64 -11.62
C ALA A 220 -32.43 6.54 -13.12
N GLN A 221 -32.87 7.54 -13.90
CA GLN A 221 -32.73 7.52 -15.36
C GLN A 221 -31.76 8.56 -15.90
N THR A 222 -31.51 9.64 -15.15
CA THR A 222 -30.55 10.67 -15.56
C THR A 222 -29.22 10.52 -14.84
N PRO A 223 -28.10 10.94 -15.45
CA PRO A 223 -26.79 10.89 -14.78
C PRO A 223 -26.75 11.65 -13.45
N ASN A 224 -27.51 12.74 -13.34
CA ASN A 224 -27.58 13.51 -12.10
C ASN A 224 -28.31 12.72 -11.01
N ASP A 225 -29.46 12.15 -11.33
CA ASP A 225 -30.24 11.36 -10.36
C ASP A 225 -29.44 10.14 -9.91
N VAL A 226 -28.79 9.42 -10.84
CA VAL A 226 -27.91 8.28 -10.51
C VAL A 226 -26.80 8.69 -9.53
N ALA A 227 -26.19 9.87 -9.73
CA ALA A 227 -25.16 10.36 -8.82
C ALA A 227 -25.71 10.73 -7.44
N TRP A 228 -26.92 11.30 -7.39
CA TRP A 228 -27.61 11.66 -6.15
C TRP A 228 -27.98 10.41 -5.34
N GLU A 229 -28.71 9.47 -5.95
CA GLU A 229 -29.15 8.24 -5.25
C GLU A 229 -27.96 7.36 -4.84
N ALA A 230 -26.89 7.34 -5.65
CA ALA A 230 -25.66 6.64 -5.27
C ALA A 230 -24.99 7.31 -4.05
N ALA A 231 -25.01 8.63 -3.97
CA ALA A 231 -24.46 9.36 -2.83
C ALA A 231 -25.26 9.08 -1.55
N ASP A 232 -26.59 9.05 -1.61
CA ASP A 232 -27.44 8.75 -0.45
C ASP A 232 -27.30 7.29 -0.01
N LEU A 233 -27.28 6.34 -0.95
CA LEU A 233 -26.99 4.95 -0.63
C LEU A 233 -25.62 4.77 0.05
N ILE A 234 -24.57 5.43 -0.46
CA ILE A 234 -23.23 5.41 0.14
C ILE A 234 -23.27 6.03 1.54
N TYR A 235 -23.99 7.14 1.73
CA TYR A 235 -24.14 7.78 3.05
C TYR A 235 -24.73 6.80 4.08
N PHE A 236 -25.86 6.15 3.78
CA PHE A 236 -26.47 5.23 4.72
C PHE A 236 -25.64 3.95 4.93
N ALA A 237 -24.94 3.48 3.89
CA ALA A 237 -23.98 2.39 4.04
C ALA A 237 -22.84 2.76 5.01
N LEU A 238 -22.29 3.97 4.91
CA LEU A 238 -21.26 4.45 5.84
C LEU A 238 -21.81 4.66 7.26
N VAL A 239 -23.04 5.14 7.42
CA VAL A 239 -23.71 5.20 8.73
C VAL A 239 -23.80 3.81 9.35
N ARG A 240 -24.14 2.79 8.55
CA ARG A 240 -24.16 1.39 9.01
C ARG A 240 -22.77 0.91 9.42
N CYS A 241 -21.74 1.18 8.63
CA CYS A 241 -20.36 0.86 8.97
C CYS A 241 -19.95 1.49 10.31
N ALA A 242 -20.12 2.81 10.45
CA ALA A 242 -19.82 3.54 11.68
C ALA A 242 -20.62 3.02 12.88
N SER A 243 -21.89 2.63 12.70
CA SER A 243 -22.71 2.04 13.78
C SER A 243 -22.12 0.74 14.35
N MET A 244 -21.36 0.01 13.52
CA MET A 244 -20.73 -1.28 13.83
C MET A 244 -19.23 -1.15 14.13
N GLY A 245 -18.68 0.07 14.18
CA GLY A 245 -17.24 0.30 14.38
C GLY A 245 -16.36 -0.07 13.18
N VAL A 246 -16.95 -0.15 11.99
CA VAL A 246 -16.24 -0.39 10.73
C VAL A 246 -15.85 0.96 10.12
N SER A 247 -14.59 1.11 9.73
CA SER A 247 -14.05 2.33 9.10
C SER A 247 -14.08 2.25 7.58
N LEU A 248 -13.93 3.39 6.90
CA LEU A 248 -13.74 3.40 5.44
C LEU A 248 -12.50 2.60 5.02
N THR A 249 -11.43 2.61 5.82
CA THR A 249 -10.22 1.80 5.58
C THR A 249 -10.53 0.31 5.50
N ASP A 250 -11.41 -0.19 6.38
CA ASP A 250 -11.82 -1.60 6.37
C ASP A 250 -12.59 -1.93 5.09
N VAL A 251 -13.49 -1.03 4.68
CA VAL A 251 -14.26 -1.16 3.43
C VAL A 251 -13.32 -1.20 2.22
N GLU A 252 -12.37 -0.26 2.13
CA GLU A 252 -11.37 -0.20 1.06
C GLU A 252 -10.51 -1.47 1.02
N ALA A 253 -10.08 -1.98 2.18
CA ALA A 253 -9.32 -3.24 2.23
C ALA A 253 -10.12 -4.43 1.66
N HIS A 254 -11.44 -4.46 1.86
CA HIS A 254 -12.31 -5.46 1.24
C HIS A 254 -12.50 -5.24 -0.26
N LEU A 255 -12.63 -3.99 -0.72
CA LEU A 255 -12.73 -3.63 -2.14
C LEU A 255 -11.44 -3.96 -2.89
N ASP A 256 -10.28 -3.65 -2.34
CA ASP A 256 -8.96 -3.97 -2.91
C ASP A 256 -8.79 -5.49 -3.10
N ARG A 257 -9.20 -6.28 -2.11
CA ARG A 257 -9.21 -7.75 -2.22
C ARG A 257 -10.16 -8.23 -3.30
N ARG A 258 -11.31 -7.56 -3.47
CA ARG A 258 -12.29 -7.90 -4.51
C ARG A 258 -11.81 -7.54 -5.90
N ALA A 259 -11.22 -6.36 -6.10
CA ALA A 259 -10.67 -5.93 -7.39
C ALA A 259 -9.63 -6.94 -7.92
N ARG A 260 -8.73 -7.42 -7.04
CA ARG A 260 -7.78 -8.50 -7.39
C ARG A 260 -8.45 -9.81 -7.79
N LYS A 261 -9.62 -10.13 -7.24
CA LYS A 261 -10.39 -11.35 -7.54
C LYS A 261 -11.34 -11.19 -8.73
N MET A 262 -11.84 -9.99 -9.01
CA MET A 262 -12.76 -9.72 -10.13
C MET A 262 -12.13 -9.96 -11.48
N SER A 263 -10.81 -9.73 -11.61
CA SER A 263 -10.03 -10.19 -12.76
C SER A 263 -10.17 -11.70 -13.03
N ARG A 264 -10.68 -12.50 -12.07
CA ARG A 264 -10.74 -13.97 -12.13
C ARG A 264 -12.16 -14.55 -12.07
N ARG A 265 -13.23 -13.75 -11.99
CA ARG A 265 -14.62 -14.27 -11.90
C ARG A 265 -15.47 -13.87 -13.12
N PRO A 266 -16.24 -14.81 -13.71
CA PRO A 266 -17.39 -14.44 -14.54
C PRO A 266 -18.46 -13.81 -13.63
N GLY A 267 -18.88 -12.58 -13.94
CA GLY A 267 -19.69 -11.70 -13.09
C GLY A 267 -21.16 -12.10 -12.94
N ASN A 268 -21.47 -13.34 -12.52
CA ASN A 268 -22.85 -13.79 -12.37
C ASN A 268 -23.45 -13.28 -11.03
N ALA A 269 -24.61 -12.61 -11.11
CA ALA A 269 -25.38 -12.18 -9.95
C ALA A 269 -25.95 -13.38 -9.17
N LYS A 270 -26.22 -13.20 -7.87
CA LYS A 270 -26.77 -14.27 -7.02
C LYS A 270 -28.27 -14.51 -7.33
N PRO A 271 -28.77 -15.76 -7.20
CA PRO A 271 -30.13 -16.15 -7.61
C PRO A 271 -31.27 -15.36 -6.96
N LYS A 272 -31.04 -14.79 -5.76
CA LYS A 272 -32.05 -14.05 -4.99
C LYS A 272 -32.52 -12.76 -5.70
N TRP A 273 -31.80 -12.28 -6.71
CA TRP A 273 -32.10 -11.06 -7.46
C TRP A 273 -32.33 -11.30 -8.96
N THR A 274 -32.35 -12.56 -9.40
CA THR A 274 -32.60 -12.95 -10.79
C THR A 274 -33.95 -13.65 -10.88
N THR A 275 -34.98 -12.91 -11.29
CA THR A 275 -36.23 -13.44 -11.84
C THR A 275 -36.66 -12.39 -12.87
N THR A 276 -36.95 -12.65 -14.14
CA THR A 276 -37.07 -13.87 -14.94
C THR A 276 -36.72 -13.45 -16.36
N THR A 277 -35.74 -14.06 -17.02
CA THR A 277 -35.68 -14.02 -18.48
C THR A 277 -35.18 -15.36 -18.96
N GLU A 278 -36.12 -16.17 -19.42
CA GLU A 278 -35.87 -17.43 -20.10
C GLU A 278 -35.14 -17.14 -21.43
N ASN A 279 -33.96 -17.73 -21.57
CA ASN A 279 -33.57 -18.58 -22.70
C ASN A 279 -32.10 -18.97 -22.55
N ALA A 280 -31.86 -20.07 -21.83
CA ALA A 280 -30.56 -20.69 -21.75
C ALA A 280 -30.26 -21.41 -23.08
N LYS A 281 -29.21 -20.97 -23.79
CA LYS A 281 -28.50 -21.79 -24.77
C LYS A 281 -27.21 -22.26 -24.10
N GLU A 282 -27.15 -23.55 -23.81
CA GLU A 282 -25.96 -24.23 -23.33
C GLU A 282 -24.83 -24.16 -24.36
N LEU A 283 -23.60 -23.97 -23.87
CA LEU A 283 -22.35 -24.24 -24.59
C LEU A 283 -21.56 -25.29 -23.80
N PRO A 284 -20.79 -26.16 -24.47
CA PRO A 284 -20.34 -27.43 -23.90
C PRO A 284 -19.23 -27.24 -22.87
N GLY A 285 -19.31 -28.03 -21.80
CA GLY A 285 -18.23 -28.15 -20.81
C GLY A 285 -17.02 -28.87 -21.40
N THR A 286 -15.85 -28.35 -21.10
CA THR A 286 -14.59 -29.10 -21.17
C THR A 286 -14.16 -29.39 -19.74
N ASN A 287 -14.19 -30.67 -19.40
CA ASN A 287 -13.41 -31.26 -18.32
C ASN A 287 -11.93 -30.93 -18.56
N ASP A 288 -11.21 -30.59 -17.51
CA ASP A 288 -9.80 -30.96 -17.41
C ASP A 288 -9.46 -31.24 -15.95
N GLU A 289 -8.73 -32.32 -15.80
CA GLU A 289 -8.56 -33.16 -14.62
C GLU A 289 -7.62 -32.53 -13.60
N ALA A 290 -7.84 -32.89 -12.33
CA ALA A 290 -6.96 -32.57 -11.23
C ALA A 290 -5.72 -33.48 -11.29
N GLU A 291 -4.57 -32.93 -11.67
CA GLU A 291 -3.28 -33.59 -11.45
C GLU A 291 -2.79 -33.37 -10.03
N SER A 292 -2.43 -34.48 -9.40
CA SER A 292 -1.86 -34.61 -8.07
C SER A 292 -0.44 -34.05 -8.02
N THR A 293 -0.21 -33.06 -7.16
CA THR A 293 1.15 -32.63 -6.81
C THR A 293 1.74 -33.57 -5.78
N SER A 294 2.68 -34.39 -6.21
CA SER A 294 3.62 -35.13 -5.34
C SER A 294 4.49 -34.15 -4.55
N ASP A 295 4.74 -34.47 -3.28
CA ASP A 295 5.62 -33.73 -2.38
C ASP A 295 7.04 -33.58 -2.96
N ILE A 296 7.40 -32.35 -3.32
CA ILE A 296 8.79 -31.99 -3.65
C ILE A 296 9.46 -31.49 -2.37
N VAL A 297 10.35 -32.30 -1.83
CA VAL A 297 11.32 -31.87 -0.80
C VAL A 297 12.40 -31.05 -1.49
N VAL A 298 12.41 -29.72 -1.26
CA VAL A 298 13.44 -28.81 -1.78
C VAL A 298 14.53 -28.64 -0.71
N PRO A 299 15.81 -28.94 -1.01
CA PRO A 299 16.92 -28.63 -0.09
C PRO A 299 17.19 -27.13 -0.08
N ALA A 300 17.68 -26.63 1.05
CA ALA A 300 17.94 -25.21 1.30
C ALA A 300 19.00 -24.63 0.34
N VAL A 301 18.55 -24.03 -0.77
CA VAL A 301 19.30 -23.05 -1.56
C VAL A 301 18.28 -22.07 -2.16
N ALA A 302 18.43 -20.78 -1.85
CA ALA A 302 17.50 -19.72 -2.20
C ALA A 302 17.30 -19.58 -3.73
N VAL A 303 16.05 -19.71 -4.19
CA VAL A 303 15.64 -19.34 -5.56
C VAL A 303 14.20 -18.81 -5.54
N ALA A 304 14.00 -17.56 -6.00
CA ALA A 304 12.89 -17.14 -6.88
C ALA A 304 12.94 -15.64 -7.24
N VAL A 305 12.65 -15.34 -8.51
CA VAL A 305 12.68 -14.04 -9.20
C VAL A 305 11.31 -13.35 -9.18
N LYS A 306 11.26 -12.01 -9.19
CA LYS A 306 10.14 -11.29 -9.81
C LYS A 306 10.55 -9.98 -10.51
N LEU A 307 10.45 -10.00 -11.84
CA LEU A 307 10.23 -8.83 -12.69
C LEU A 307 8.88 -8.18 -12.32
N VAL A 308 8.89 -7.03 -11.65
CA VAL A 308 8.05 -5.86 -11.98
C VAL A 308 8.76 -4.63 -11.39
N SER A 309 9.37 -3.83 -12.27
CA SER A 309 9.59 -2.41 -11.99
C SER A 309 8.22 -1.74 -11.92
N ILE A 310 7.83 -1.24 -10.76
CA ILE A 310 6.84 -0.19 -10.71
C ILE A 310 7.62 1.09 -10.96
N ARG A 311 7.60 1.55 -12.22
CA ARG A 311 7.60 2.99 -12.49
C ARG A 311 6.20 3.52 -12.16
#